data_AF-A0A1Y3NHB8-F1
#
_entry.id   AF-A0A1Y3NHB8-F1
#
_cell.length_a   1.000
_cell.length_b   1.000
_cell.length_c   1.000
_cell.angle_alpha   90.00
_cell.angle_beta   90.00
_cell.angle_gamma   90.00
#
_symmetry.space_group_name_H-M   'P 1'
#
loop_
_entity.id
_entity.type
_entity.pdbx_description
1 polymer ?
#
loop_
_entity_poly.entity_id
_entity_poly.type
_entity_poly.pdbx_seq_one_letter_code
_entity_poly.pdbx_strand_id
1 'polypeptide(L)' 'FIEIMEILEKRLNDKGKNWRHVYKSLTLLEYLLYNGSEMVVKYTKNNIHVIKTLKDFQYIDDNNHDEGINGNYILLLL' A
#
# COMPACT_ATOMS: atom_id res chain seq x y z
N PHE A 1 0.73 -11.50 -13.69
CA PHE A 1 0.23 -11.65 -12.31
C PHE A 1 1.35 -11.42 -11.30
N ILE A 2 2.37 -12.30 -11.24
CA ILE A 2 3.46 -12.21 -10.24
C ILE A 2 4.22 -10.89 -10.35
N GLU A 3 4.63 -10.48 -11.55
CA GLU A 3 5.35 -9.21 -11.77
C GLU A 3 4.61 -7.98 -11.22
N ILE A 4 3.27 -7.93 -11.35
CA ILE A 4 2.46 -6.82 -10.82
C ILE A 4 2.50 -6.83 -9.29
N MET A 5 2.37 -8.00 -8.67
CA MET A 5 2.42 -8.13 -7.21
C MET A 5 3.79 -7.79 -6.64
N GLU A 6 4.88 -8.18 -7.31
CA GLU A 6 6.25 -7.82 -6.93
C GLU A 6 6.51 -6.32 -7.05
N ILE A 7 5.99 -5.67 -8.09
CA ILE A 7 6.05 -4.21 -8.24
C ILE A 7 5.26 -3.53 -7.10
N LEU A 8 4.06 -4.02 -6.79
CA LEU A 8 3.25 -3.51 -5.69
C LEU A 8 3.99 -3.63 -4.36
N GLU A 9 4.54 -4.79 -4.04
CA GLU A 9 5.30 -5.01 -2.80
C GLU A 9 6.50 -4.06 -2.70
N LYS A 10 7.27 -3.90 -3.78
CA LYS A 10 8.40 -2.97 -3.81
C LYS A 10 7.97 -1.53 -3.53
N ARG A 11 6.83 -1.10 -4.08
CA ARG A 11 6.32 0.27 -3.93
C ARG A 11 5.60 0.53 -2.61
N LEU A 12 4.97 -0.49 -2.04
CA LEU A 12 4.42 -0.44 -0.68
C LEU A 12 5.54 -0.28 0.36
N ASN A 13 6.74 -0.78 0.09
CA ASN A 13 7.91 -0.62 0.96
C ASN A 13 8.72 0.68 0.73
N ASP A 14 8.30 1.57 -0.19
CA ASP A 14 8.93 2.89 -0.34
C ASP A 14 8.70 3.74 0.93
N LYS A 15 9.58 4.73 1.16
CA LYS A 15 9.59 5.55 2.39
C LYS A 15 9.76 7.03 2.10
N GLY A 16 9.41 7.86 3.10
CA GLY A 16 9.68 9.29 3.12
C GLY A 16 9.02 10.01 1.93
N LYS A 17 9.80 10.82 1.21
CA LYS A 17 9.33 11.63 0.06
C LYS A 17 8.65 10.83 -1.05
N ASN A 18 8.82 9.51 -1.09
CA ASN A 18 8.18 8.62 -2.04
C ASN A 18 6.79 8.13 -1.59
N TRP A 19 6.15 8.78 -0.61
CA TRP A 19 4.82 8.42 -0.07
C TRP A 19 3.74 8.21 -1.14
N ARG A 20 3.83 8.92 -2.28
CA ARG A 20 2.89 8.74 -3.41
C ARG A 20 2.97 7.34 -4.02
N HIS A 21 4.13 6.70 -4.00
CA HIS A 21 4.28 5.32 -4.46
C HIS A 21 3.50 4.38 -3.55
N VAL A 22 3.69 4.52 -2.24
CA VAL A 22 2.97 3.75 -1.23
C VAL A 22 1.46 3.91 -1.40
N TYR A 23 0.98 5.17 -1.47
CA TYR A 23 -0.44 5.47 -1.63
C TYR A 23 -1.05 4.86 -2.90
N LYS A 24 -0.45 5.12 -4.08
CA LYS A 24 -0.98 4.61 -5.35
C LYS A 24 -0.95 3.08 -5.43
N SER A 25 0.08 2.46 -4.87
CA SER A 25 0.17 0.99 -4.82
C SER A 25 -0.86 0.40 -3.87
N LEU A 26 -1.14 1.06 -2.74
CA LEU A 26 -2.18 0.64 -1.81
C LEU A 26 -3.57 0.75 -2.43
N THR A 27 -3.88 1.85 -3.13
CA THR A 27 -5.13 2.00 -3.90
C THR A 27 -5.30 0.91 -4.96
N LEU A 28 -4.22 0.60 -5.70
CA LEU A 28 -4.28 -0.46 -6.71
C LEU A 28 -4.47 -1.84 -6.06
N LEU A 29 -3.81 -2.11 -4.94
CA LEU A 29 -3.98 -3.36 -4.21
C LEU A 29 -5.43 -3.53 -3.72
N GLU A 30 -6.04 -2.49 -3.18
CA GLU A 30 -7.46 -2.50 -2.80
C GLU A 30 -8.36 -2.87 -3.97
N TYR A 31 -8.23 -2.18 -5.09
CA TYR A 31 -9.02 -2.50 -6.28
C TYR A 31 -8.85 -3.96 -6.73
N LEU A 32 -7.60 -4.47 -6.71
CA LEU A 32 -7.30 -5.85 -7.10
C LEU A 32 -7.81 -6.89 -6.10
N LEU A 33 -7.94 -6.55 -4.82
CA LEU A 33 -8.54 -7.45 -3.83
C LEU A 33 -10.05 -7.61 -4.04
N TYR A 34 -10.73 -6.55 -4.47
CA TYR A 34 -12.18 -6.58 -4.74
C TYR A 34 -12.52 -7.12 -6.14
N ASN A 35 -11.72 -6.79 -7.15
CA ASN A 35 -12.07 -7.02 -8.56
C ASN A 35 -11.09 -7.94 -9.31
N GLY A 36 -9.98 -8.31 -8.67
CA GLY A 36 -8.93 -9.11 -9.30
C GLY A 36 -9.14 -10.61 -9.15
N SER A 37 -8.10 -11.36 -9.53
CA SER A 37 -8.07 -12.81 -9.38
C SER A 37 -7.96 -13.21 -7.91
N GLU A 38 -8.54 -14.35 -7.52
CA GLU A 38 -8.33 -14.98 -6.20
C GLU A 38 -6.85 -15.16 -5.84
N MET A 39 -5.97 -15.27 -6.86
CA MET A 39 -4.53 -15.34 -6.65
C MET A 39 -3.98 -14.09 -5.96
N VAL A 40 -4.56 -12.90 -6.20
CA VAL A 40 -4.21 -11.65 -5.50
C VAL A 40 -4.46 -11.83 -4.00
N VAL A 41 -5.64 -12.33 -3.64
CA VAL A 41 -6.01 -12.56 -2.23
C VAL A 41 -5.05 -13.54 -1.55
N LYS A 42 -4.71 -14.65 -2.22
CA LYS A 42 -3.74 -15.63 -1.70
C LYS A 42 -2.36 -15.01 -1.49
N TYR A 43 -1.86 -14.26 -2.47
CA TYR A 43 -0.56 -13.60 -2.38
C TYR A 43 -0.53 -12.56 -1.25
N THR A 44 -1.55 -11.70 -1.16
CA THR A 44 -1.64 -10.67 -0.11
C THR A 44 -1.75 -11.28 1.28
N LYS A 45 -2.48 -12.40 1.45
CA LYS A 45 -2.52 -13.12 2.73
C LYS A 45 -1.15 -13.65 3.15
N ASN A 46 -0.37 -14.20 2.21
CA ASN A 46 0.99 -14.67 2.50
C ASN A 46 1.94 -13.52 2.86
N ASN A 47 1.72 -12.33 2.28
CA ASN A 47 2.55 -11.14 2.48
C ASN A 47 1.89 -10.08 3.37
N ILE A 48 0.97 -10.48 4.25
CA ILE A 48 0.15 -9.55 5.04
C ILE A 48 0.96 -8.62 5.94
N HIS A 49 2.19 -9.00 6.28
CA HIS A 49 3.11 -8.19 7.07
C HIS A 49 3.45 -6.86 6.39
N VAL A 50 3.57 -6.83 5.05
CA VAL A 50 3.81 -5.61 4.26
C VAL A 50 2.67 -4.61 4.42
N ILE A 51 1.42 -5.08 4.54
CA ILE A 51 0.26 -4.21 4.73
C ILE A 51 0.17 -3.73 6.18
N LYS A 52 0.50 -4.60 7.15
CA LYS A 52 0.47 -4.24 8.57
C LYS A 52 1.44 -3.13 8.94
N THR A 53 2.63 -3.10 8.33
CA THR A 53 3.62 -2.03 8.59
C THR A 53 3.16 -0.66 8.09
N LEU A 54 2.21 -0.60 7.16
CA LEU A 54 1.70 0.66 6.62
C LEU A 54 0.73 1.39 7.55
N LYS A 55 0.21 0.72 8.60
CA LYS A 55 -0.67 1.35 9.60
C LYS A 55 0.01 2.50 10.35
N ASP A 56 1.33 2.41 10.46
CA ASP A 56 2.17 3.41 11.13
C ASP A 56 2.94 4.25 10.10
N PHE A 57 2.59 4.18 8.81
CA PHE A 57 3.25 4.98 7.79
C PHE A 57 2.92 6.47 7.98
N GLN A 58 3.96 7.28 8.10
CA GLN A 58 3.85 8.72 8.24
C GLN A 58 4.88 9.42 7.34
N TYR A 59 4.46 10.54 6.75
CA TYR A 59 5.38 11.45 6.08
C TYR A 59 4.94 12.89 6.31
N ILE A 60 5.70 13.61 7.10
CA ILE A 60 5.51 15.05 7.34
C ILE A 60 6.35 15.81 6.31
N ASP A 61 5.72 16.66 5.51
CA ASP A 61 6.39 17.50 4.51
C ASP A 61 7.01 18.78 5.11
N ASP A 62 7.64 19.59 4.26
CA ASP A 62 8.29 20.85 4.67
C ASP A 62 7.29 21.91 5.19
N ASN A 63 5.99 21.74 4.91
CA ASN A 63 4.91 22.61 5.39
C ASN A 63 4.26 22.06 6.67
N ASN A 64 4.84 21.01 7.28
CA ASN A 64 4.32 20.32 8.46
C ASN A 64 2.96 19.63 8.22
N HIS A 65 2.70 19.20 6.98
CA HIS A 65 1.52 18.42 6.59
C HIS A 65 1.84 16.93 6.53
N ASP A 66 0.98 16.09 7.13
CA ASP A 66 1.12 14.64 7.08
C ASP A 66 0.48 14.05 5.81
N GLU A 67 1.29 13.80 4.79
CA GLU A 67 0.83 13.16 3.54
C GLU A 67 0.65 11.63 3.70
N GLY A 68 1.18 11.04 4.78
CA GLY A 68 1.01 9.63 5.11
C GLY A 68 -0.43 9.27 5.48
N ILE A 69 -1.19 10.25 5.99
CA ILE A 69 -2.58 10.06 6.43
C ILE A 69 -3.51 9.55 5.32
N ASN A 70 -3.20 9.86 4.05
CA ASN A 70 -4.00 9.44 2.90
C ASN A 70 -4.06 7.91 2.76
N GLY A 71 -2.98 7.21 3.10
CA GLY A 71 -2.92 5.74 3.07
C GLY A 71 -3.76 5.08 4.18
N ASN A 72 -3.93 5.77 5.32
CA ASN A 72 -4.63 5.22 6.48
C ASN A 72 -6.12 5.00 6.21
N TYR A 73 -6.76 5.84 5.40
CA TYR A 73 -8.16 5.63 5.00
C TYR A 73 -8.35 4.34 4.20
N ILE A 74 -7.41 4.02 3.30
CA ILE A 74 -7.47 2.80 2.50
C ILE A 74 -7.19 1.57 3.36
N LEU A 75 -6.27 1.67 4.33
CA LEU A 75 -6.03 0.58 5.29
C LEU A 75 -7.22 0.28 6.21
N LEU A 76 -8.15 1.22 6.40
CA LEU A 76 -9.39 0.96 7.14
C LEU A 76 -10.41 0.19 6.31
N LEU A 77 -10.29 0.22 4.98
CA LEU A 77 -11.19 -0.45 4.02
C LEU A 77 -10.68 -1.83 3.58
N LEU A 78 -9.44 -2.18 3.97
CA LEU A 78 -8.74 -3.44 3.69
C LEU A 78 -8.71 -4.37 4.92
#